data_AF-A0A2A5GE04-F1
#
_entry.id   AF-A0A2A5GE04-F1
#
_cell.length_a   1.000
_cell.length_b   1.000
_cell.length_c   1.000
_cell.angle_alpha   90.00
_cell.angle_beta   90.00
_cell.angle_gamma   90.00
#
_symmetry.space_group_name_H-M   'P 1'
#
loop_
_entity.id
_entity.type
_entity.pdbx_description
1 polymer ?
#
loop_
_entity_poly.entity_id
_entity_poly.type
_entity_poly.pdbx_seq_one_letter_code
_entity_poly.pdbx_strand_id
1 'polypeptide(L)'
;MDTPDEDEDEDGDPTNDDSDDDGTPDYLDPTDDTPPANQVVEVNQMVTPNGDGRNDFLFIKGIENTLNNSMKIYNRWGVAVYEGVNYNNINNIFEGKSKARSTLSADEHLPSGIYFYIFEYETENGRVIDSDYIYISK
;
A
#
# COMPACT_ATOMS: atom_id res chain seq x y z
N MET A 1 -9.61 32.53 15.24
CA MET A 1 -8.31 32.62 14.56
C MET A 1 -8.64 31.95 13.27
N ASP A 2 -9.06 32.73 12.29
CA ASP A 2 -9.63 32.18 11.07
C ASP A 2 -8.45 32.02 10.12
N THR A 3 -8.15 30.77 9.81
CA THR A 3 -7.18 30.40 8.79
C THR A 3 -7.85 30.65 7.45
N PRO A 4 -7.38 31.61 6.64
CA PRO A 4 -7.99 31.93 5.33
C PRO A 4 -7.93 30.80 4.29
N ASP A 5 -7.41 29.62 4.67
CA ASP A 5 -7.28 28.42 3.84
C ASP A 5 -8.48 27.46 4.00
N GLU A 6 -9.43 27.75 4.91
CA GLU A 6 -10.59 26.88 5.23
C GLU A 6 -11.94 27.47 4.78
N ASP A 7 -11.95 28.53 3.96
CA ASP A 7 -13.15 29.15 3.36
C ASP A 7 -13.10 28.87 1.86
N GLU A 8 -13.46 27.64 1.47
CA GLU A 8 -13.25 27.08 0.12
C GLU A 8 -14.28 27.63 -0.89
N ASP A 9 -15.48 28.01 -0.43
CA ASP A 9 -16.52 28.59 -1.28
C ASP A 9 -16.49 30.14 -1.35
N GLU A 10 -15.57 30.76 -0.61
CA GLU A 10 -15.34 32.20 -0.49
C GLU A 10 -16.57 33.00 0.01
N ASP A 11 -17.47 32.37 0.78
CA ASP A 11 -18.66 33.03 1.34
C ASP A 11 -18.38 33.83 2.63
N GLY A 12 -17.21 33.61 3.24
CA GLY A 12 -16.76 34.29 4.45
C GLY A 12 -17.17 33.63 5.77
N ASP A 13 -17.74 32.42 5.73
CA ASP A 13 -18.08 31.58 6.88
C ASP A 13 -17.49 30.16 6.73
N PRO A 14 -16.25 29.93 7.19
CA PRO A 14 -15.58 28.61 7.11
C PRO A 14 -16.23 27.54 8.01
N THR A 15 -17.33 27.85 8.70
CA THR A 15 -18.03 26.92 9.60
C THR A 15 -19.22 26.22 8.95
N ASN A 16 -19.48 26.46 7.66
CA ASN A 16 -20.50 25.75 6.90
C ASN A 16 -20.01 25.16 5.58
N ASP A 17 -18.70 25.15 5.36
CA ASP A 17 -18.10 24.45 4.23
C ASP A 17 -18.37 22.96 4.41
N ASP A 18 -18.91 22.35 3.36
CA ASP A 18 -19.32 20.95 3.25
C ASP A 18 -18.91 20.50 1.85
N SER A 19 -17.65 20.09 1.74
CA SER A 19 -16.96 19.82 0.48
C SER A 19 -17.54 18.64 -0.29
N ASP A 20 -18.14 17.67 0.40
CA ASP A 20 -18.71 16.46 -0.19
C ASP A 20 -20.25 16.41 -0.18
N ASP A 21 -20.90 17.49 0.26
CA ASP A 21 -22.36 17.68 0.34
C ASP A 21 -23.06 16.59 1.21
N ASP A 22 -22.38 16.04 2.23
CA ASP A 22 -22.93 14.99 3.11
C ASP A 22 -23.74 15.52 4.30
N GLY A 23 -23.67 16.82 4.55
CA GLY A 23 -24.34 17.53 5.64
C GLY A 23 -23.51 17.66 6.92
N THR A 24 -22.25 17.23 6.92
CA THR A 24 -21.27 17.41 7.98
C THR A 24 -20.29 18.51 7.58
N PRO A 25 -20.19 19.63 8.33
CA PRO A 25 -19.20 20.64 7.98
C PRO A 25 -17.76 20.10 8.07
N ASP A 26 -16.87 20.54 7.19
CA ASP A 26 -15.50 20.02 7.00
C ASP A 26 -14.68 20.00 8.31
N TYR A 27 -14.82 21.02 9.17
CA TYR A 27 -14.15 21.05 10.49
C TYR A 27 -14.65 19.99 11.49
N LEU A 28 -15.78 19.33 11.21
CA LEU A 28 -16.36 18.19 11.93
C LEU A 28 -16.29 16.88 11.15
N ASP A 29 -15.80 16.91 9.91
CA ASP A 29 -15.63 15.74 9.06
C ASP A 29 -14.15 15.34 8.96
N PRO A 30 -13.62 14.55 9.91
CA PRO A 30 -12.26 14.04 9.82
C PRO A 30 -12.09 12.99 8.71
N THR A 31 -13.17 12.62 8.02
CA THR A 31 -13.17 11.64 6.94
C THR A 31 -13.15 12.24 5.55
N ASP A 32 -13.50 13.51 5.39
CA ASP A 32 -13.41 14.23 4.10
C ASP A 32 -11.96 14.33 3.60
N ASP A 33 -11.02 14.58 4.52
CA ASP A 33 -9.56 14.49 4.28
C ASP A 33 -9.06 13.05 4.01
N THR A 34 -9.90 12.04 4.17
CA THR A 34 -9.51 10.63 4.00
C THR A 34 -10.17 10.03 2.76
N PRO A 35 -9.38 9.60 1.76
CA PRO A 35 -9.94 8.87 0.63
C PRO A 35 -10.78 7.70 1.13
N PRO A 36 -11.94 7.42 0.50
CA PRO A 36 -12.79 6.34 0.94
C PRO A 36 -11.97 5.05 1.01
N ALA A 37 -12.19 4.25 2.06
CA ALA A 37 -11.28 3.15 2.44
C ALA A 37 -11.08 2.07 1.35
N ASN A 38 -11.90 2.09 0.30
CA ASN A 38 -11.82 1.26 -0.90
C ASN A 38 -10.94 1.84 -2.02
N GLN A 39 -10.41 3.06 -1.89
CA GLN A 39 -9.42 3.65 -2.80
C GLN A 39 -8.00 3.65 -2.22
N VAL A 40 -7.86 3.40 -0.92
CA VAL A 40 -6.55 3.35 -0.26
C VAL A 40 -5.83 2.06 -0.61
N VAL A 41 -4.65 2.20 -1.21
CA VAL A 41 -3.73 1.10 -1.50
C VAL A 41 -2.76 0.98 -0.33
N GLU A 42 -2.77 -0.15 0.37
CA GLU A 42 -2.00 -0.35 1.59
C GLU A 42 -1.32 -1.72 1.58
N VAL A 43 0.00 -1.73 1.75
CA VAL A 43 0.82 -2.94 1.80
C VAL A 43 0.90 -3.44 3.25
N ASN A 44 0.48 -4.68 3.50
CA ASN A 44 0.58 -5.26 4.83
C ASN A 44 2.06 -5.41 5.25
N GLN A 45 2.39 -4.96 6.47
CA GLN A 45 3.75 -4.96 6.98
C GLN A 45 4.23 -6.32 7.52
N MET A 46 3.41 -7.38 7.46
CA MET A 46 3.74 -8.70 8.03
C MET A 46 3.46 -9.86 7.06
N VAL A 47 4.43 -10.78 6.95
CA VAL A 47 4.32 -12.03 6.18
C VAL A 47 4.76 -13.22 7.05
N THR A 48 3.86 -14.18 7.24
CA THR A 48 4.07 -15.41 8.02
C THR A 48 3.67 -16.65 7.21
N PRO A 49 4.54 -17.17 6.33
CA PRO A 49 4.24 -18.30 5.44
C PRO A 49 4.29 -19.62 6.21
N ASN A 50 3.34 -19.83 7.13
CA ASN A 50 3.22 -21.00 8.01
C ASN A 50 2.05 -21.93 7.62
N GLY A 51 1.22 -21.52 6.65
CA GLY A 51 0.09 -22.29 6.13
C GLY A 51 -1.17 -22.23 6.99
N ASP A 52 -1.31 -21.25 7.88
CA ASP A 52 -2.50 -21.07 8.72
C ASP A 52 -3.60 -20.22 8.06
N GLY A 53 -3.35 -19.71 6.85
CA GLY A 53 -4.25 -18.85 6.07
C GLY A 53 -4.16 -17.37 6.42
N ARG A 54 -3.27 -16.96 7.34
CA ARG A 54 -3.10 -15.57 7.79
C ARG A 54 -1.71 -15.07 7.44
N ASN A 55 -1.64 -13.99 6.66
CA ASN A 55 -0.39 -13.38 6.22
C ASN A 55 0.57 -14.37 5.52
N ASP A 56 0.08 -15.48 4.96
CA ASP A 56 0.91 -16.47 4.26
C ASP A 56 1.63 -15.88 3.03
N PHE A 57 1.10 -14.76 2.51
CA PHE A 57 1.71 -13.95 1.48
C PHE A 57 1.54 -12.46 1.80
N LEU A 58 2.30 -11.62 1.10
CA LEU A 58 2.19 -10.16 1.23
C LEU A 58 0.86 -9.67 0.63
N PHE A 59 -0.13 -9.42 1.48
CA PHE A 59 -1.42 -8.92 1.05
C PHE A 59 -1.37 -7.39 0.86
N ILE A 60 -1.94 -6.89 -0.23
CA ILE A 60 -2.06 -5.46 -0.51
C ILE A 60 -3.55 -5.10 -0.57
N LYS A 61 -4.05 -4.30 0.37
CA LYS A 61 -5.42 -3.79 0.33
C LYS A 61 -5.55 -2.78 -0.82
N GLY A 62 -6.69 -2.77 -1.51
CA GLY A 62 -6.95 -1.84 -2.63
C GLY A 62 -6.18 -2.16 -3.91
N ILE A 63 -5.59 -3.37 -4.04
CA ILE A 63 -4.80 -3.77 -5.22
C ILE A 63 -5.58 -3.65 -6.54
N GLU A 64 -6.90 -3.78 -6.50
CA GLU A 64 -7.83 -3.63 -7.61
C GLU A 64 -7.84 -2.23 -8.22
N ASN A 65 -7.42 -1.21 -7.46
CA ASN A 65 -7.30 0.17 -7.93
C ASN A 65 -5.92 0.47 -8.54
N THR A 66 -5.06 -0.55 -8.64
CA THR A 66 -3.71 -0.41 -9.17
C THR A 66 -3.63 -0.91 -10.61
N LEU A 67 -3.03 -0.11 -11.48
CA LEU A 67 -2.72 -0.44 -12.86
C LEU A 67 -1.20 -0.53 -13.03
N ASN A 68 -0.74 -1.34 -13.99
CA ASN A 68 0.67 -1.48 -14.36
C ASN A 68 1.63 -1.64 -13.16
N ASN A 69 1.19 -2.35 -12.12
CA ASN A 69 1.92 -2.38 -10.86
C ASN A 69 3.18 -3.26 -10.93
N SER A 70 4.17 -2.92 -10.09
CA SER A 70 5.38 -3.70 -9.90
C SER A 70 5.81 -3.69 -8.44
N MET A 71 6.28 -4.84 -7.96
CA MET A 71 6.69 -5.06 -6.58
C MET A 71 8.14 -5.53 -6.57
N LYS A 72 8.98 -4.83 -5.80
CA LYS A 72 10.38 -5.20 -5.57
C LYS A 72 10.60 -5.30 -4.07
N ILE A 73 11.26 -6.36 -3.62
CA ILE A 73 11.57 -6.57 -2.20
C ILE A 73 13.06 -6.79 -2.05
N TYR A 74 13.64 -6.15 -1.05
CA TYR A 74 15.06 -6.12 -0.76
C TYR A 74 15.31 -6.59 0.67
N ASN A 75 16.42 -7.30 0.87
CA ASN A 75 16.90 -7.56 2.23
C ASN A 75 17.58 -6.31 2.82
N ARG A 76 17.97 -6.38 4.10
CA ARG A 76 18.66 -5.29 4.82
C ARG A 76 19.99 -4.82 4.22
N TRP A 77 20.57 -5.57 3.28
CA TRP A 77 21.80 -5.20 2.57
C TRP A 77 21.53 -4.59 1.20
N GLY A 78 20.26 -4.35 0.84
CA GLY A 78 19.86 -3.79 -0.45
C GLY A 78 19.88 -4.80 -1.60
N VAL A 79 19.99 -6.11 -1.31
CA VAL A 79 19.94 -7.15 -2.35
C VAL A 79 18.48 -7.48 -2.64
N ALA A 80 18.09 -7.38 -3.92
CA ALA A 80 16.75 -7.77 -4.37
C ALA A 80 16.54 -9.28 -4.18
N VAL A 81 15.49 -9.62 -3.44
CA VAL A 81 15.08 -11.00 -3.16
C VAL A 81 13.82 -11.40 -3.92
N TYR A 82 13.03 -10.41 -4.36
CA TYR A 82 11.86 -10.61 -5.19
C TYR A 82 11.67 -9.41 -6.13
N GLU A 83 11.30 -9.70 -7.36
CA GLU A 83 10.88 -8.72 -8.35
C GLU A 83 9.69 -9.33 -9.11
N GLY A 84 8.59 -8.58 -9.20
CA GLY A 84 7.37 -9.02 -9.87
C GLY A 84 6.60 -7.84 -10.48
N VAL A 85 5.81 -8.12 -11.50
CA VAL A 85 4.90 -7.17 -12.17
C VAL A 85 3.50 -7.74 -12.17
N ASN A 86 2.45 -6.91 -12.16
CA ASN A 86 1.03 -7.34 -12.12
C ASN A 86 0.67 -8.17 -10.86
N TYR A 87 1.13 -7.73 -9.70
CA TYR A 87 0.75 -8.26 -8.39
C TYR A 87 -0.78 -8.13 -8.19
N ASN A 88 -1.44 -9.18 -7.69
CA ASN A 88 -2.90 -9.22 -7.67
C ASN A 88 -3.54 -9.97 -6.49
N ASN A 89 -2.79 -10.32 -5.44
CA ASN A 89 -3.27 -11.09 -4.29
C ASN A 89 -3.91 -12.47 -4.61
N ILE A 90 -3.87 -12.97 -5.85
CA ILE A 90 -4.57 -14.19 -6.27
C ILE A 90 -3.59 -15.23 -6.78
N ASN A 91 -2.95 -14.96 -7.93
CA ASN A 91 -2.06 -15.91 -8.60
C ASN A 91 -0.66 -15.35 -8.82
N ASN A 92 -0.47 -14.05 -8.60
CA ASN A 92 0.81 -13.40 -8.64
C ASN A 92 1.06 -12.71 -7.31
N ILE A 93 1.72 -13.46 -6.43
CA ILE A 93 1.91 -13.13 -5.03
C ILE A 93 3.35 -13.39 -4.58
N PHE A 94 3.70 -12.81 -3.44
CA PHE A 94 4.94 -13.03 -2.72
C PHE A 94 4.67 -13.80 -1.42
N GLU A 95 5.08 -15.06 -1.39
CA GLU A 95 4.85 -16.01 -0.29
C GLU A 95 6.07 -16.10 0.65
N GLY A 96 6.87 -15.04 0.75
CA GLY A 96 8.10 -15.05 1.57
C GLY A 96 9.24 -15.93 1.01
N LYS A 97 9.18 -16.31 -0.26
CA LYS A 97 10.24 -17.06 -0.97
C LYS A 97 11.06 -16.14 -1.89
N SER A 98 12.36 -16.40 -1.95
CA SER A 98 13.23 -15.69 -2.89
C SER A 98 12.86 -16.04 -4.33
N LYS A 99 12.64 -15.04 -5.19
CA LYS A 99 12.48 -15.20 -6.65
C LYS A 99 13.61 -14.51 -7.43
N ALA A 100 14.76 -14.26 -6.79
CA ALA A 100 15.91 -13.67 -7.44
C ALA A 100 16.48 -14.62 -8.54
N ARG A 101 16.23 -14.26 -9.81
CA ARG A 101 16.93 -14.69 -11.04
C ARG A 101 17.48 -16.13 -11.06
N SER A 102 16.61 -17.09 -11.44
CA SER A 102 16.90 -18.39 -12.11
C SER A 102 18.08 -19.27 -11.68
N THR A 103 18.75 -19.05 -10.55
CA THR A 103 19.90 -19.87 -10.14
C THR A 103 19.71 -20.42 -8.72
N LEU A 104 19.25 -21.68 -8.69
CA LEU A 104 19.45 -22.71 -7.67
C LEU A 104 18.69 -22.68 -6.33
N SER A 105 17.96 -21.62 -5.95
CA SER A 105 17.17 -21.66 -4.69
C SER A 105 15.84 -20.89 -4.72
N ALA A 106 15.10 -20.92 -5.83
CA ALA A 106 13.80 -20.21 -5.96
C ALA A 106 12.69 -20.71 -5.00
N ASP A 107 12.93 -21.81 -4.27
CA ASP A 107 11.99 -22.42 -3.34
C ASP A 107 12.37 -22.27 -1.86
N GLU A 108 13.50 -21.61 -1.58
CA GLU A 108 13.91 -21.39 -0.19
C GLU A 108 13.18 -20.17 0.38
N HIS A 109 12.58 -20.37 1.55
CA HIS A 109 11.95 -19.26 2.27
C HIS A 109 13.03 -18.34 2.81
N LEU A 110 12.73 -17.05 2.76
CA LEU A 110 13.63 -16.04 3.25
C LEU A 110 13.77 -16.15 4.78
N PRO A 111 14.98 -15.93 5.33
CA PRO A 111 15.18 -15.90 6.77
C PRO A 111 14.32 -14.84 7.45
N SER A 112 13.91 -15.12 8.69
CA SER A 112 13.12 -14.18 9.47
C SER A 112 13.86 -12.85 9.69
N GLY A 113 13.14 -11.73 9.54
CA GLY A 113 13.70 -10.40 9.72
C GLY A 113 12.99 -9.31 8.92
N ILE A 114 13.58 -8.12 8.98
CA ILE A 114 13.13 -6.94 8.24
C ILE A 114 13.63 -6.97 6.80
N TYR A 115 12.71 -6.68 5.89
CA TYR A 115 12.89 -6.46 4.46
C TYR A 115 12.25 -5.13 4.09
N PHE A 116 12.59 -4.62 2.91
CA PHE A 116 12.07 -3.36 2.40
C PHE A 116 11.41 -3.61 1.07
N TYR A 117 10.28 -2.93 0.81
CA TYR A 117 9.61 -3.02 -0.47
C TYR A 117 9.61 -1.68 -1.19
N ILE A 118 9.48 -1.78 -2.51
CA ILE A 118 9.10 -0.67 -3.39
C ILE A 118 7.96 -1.19 -4.24
N PHE A 119 6.80 -0.57 -4.09
CA PHE A 119 5.59 -0.86 -4.83
C PHE A 119 5.25 0.32 -5.73
N GLU A 120 5.47 0.15 -7.03
CA GLU A 120 5.20 1.17 -8.04
C GLU A 120 3.90 0.80 -8.76
N TYR A 121 2.96 1.73 -8.88
CA TYR A 121 1.69 1.50 -9.56
C TYR A 121 1.10 2.78 -10.12
N GLU A 122 0.11 2.64 -10.99
CA GLU A 122 -0.68 3.73 -11.54
C GLU A 122 -2.11 3.67 -11.00
N THR A 123 -2.70 4.83 -10.76
CA THR A 123 -4.12 5.03 -10.46
C THR A 123 -4.73 6.01 -11.47
N GLU A 124 -6.02 6.30 -11.36
CA GLU A 124 -6.66 7.36 -12.15
C GLU A 124 -6.00 8.73 -11.94
N ASN A 125 -5.40 8.95 -10.76
CA ASN A 125 -4.73 10.20 -10.38
C ASN A 125 -3.25 10.25 -10.77
N GLY A 126 -2.73 9.19 -11.39
CA GLY A 126 -1.35 9.12 -11.90
C GLY A 126 -0.50 8.05 -11.23
N ARG A 127 0.83 8.20 -11.36
CA ARG A 127 1.79 7.20 -10.89
C ARG A 127 2.16 7.42 -9.43
N VAL A 128 2.08 6.35 -8.64
CA VAL A 128 2.45 6.30 -7.22
C VAL A 128 3.63 5.36 -7.01
N ILE A 129 4.50 5.74 -6.08
CA ILE A 129 5.60 4.90 -5.58
C ILE A 129 5.45 4.84 -4.07
N ASP A 130 5.06 3.68 -3.57
CA ASP A 130 4.99 3.39 -2.15
C ASP A 130 6.20 2.55 -1.73
N SER A 131 6.77 2.83 -0.57
CA SER A 131 7.94 2.11 -0.07
C SER A 131 8.02 2.19 1.45
N ASP A 132 8.11 1.03 2.09
CA ASP A 132 8.29 0.89 3.53
C ASP A 132 8.97 -0.46 3.84
N TYR A 133 8.94 -0.88 5.10
CA TYR A 133 9.42 -2.19 5.53
C TYR A 133 8.30 -3.23 5.62
N ILE A 134 8.70 -4.50 5.50
CA ILE A 134 7.90 -5.65 5.91
C ILE A 134 8.72 -6.54 6.84
N TYR A 135 8.04 -7.19 7.78
CA TYR A 135 8.62 -8.24 8.61
C TYR A 135 8.20 -9.61 8.08
N ILE A 136 9.19 -10.44 7.76
CA ILE A 136 8.97 -11.84 7.37
C ILE A 136 9.33 -12.71 8.56
N SER A 137 8.45 -13.66 8.91
CA SER A 137 8.72 -14.66 9.95
C SER A 137 8.21 -16.01 9.51
N LYS A 138 9.13 -16.98 9.38
CA LYS A 138 8.81 -18.38 9.18
C LYS A 138 9.16 -19.21 10.43
#